data_AF-A0A3G9JIV8-F1
#
_entry.id   AF-A0A3G9JIV8-F1
#
_cell.length_a   1.000
_cell.length_b   1.000
_cell.length_c   1.000
_cell.angle_alpha   90.00
_cell.angle_beta   90.00
_cell.angle_gamma   90.00
#
_symmetry.space_group_name_H-M   'P 1'
#
loop_
_entity.id
_entity.type
_entity.pdbx_description
1 polymer ?
#
loop_
_entity_poly.entity_id
_entity_poly.type
_entity_poly.pdbx_seq_one_letter_code
_entity_poly.pdbx_strand_id
1 'polypeptide(L)'
;MSIHQLLRDNITLLQENAYPGRGIIIGMTPSRAHYVQVYWIMGRSENSRNRIFEIEGDFVKNKAFDESKMIDPSLIIYYPLKKINDIHIISNGDQTETIVDGLKSAETFESSLCTREYEPDAPHFTPRISGIIDISNKNYKLSILKSSRNRPEICVRNFYNYDKFVPGEGHCIHTYSKEVDGTLFSYNGEPFEVPLVEDIEEVKNYYWNILNPQNRISLLVKFIDTTTSQETISLVNKNFERN
;
A
#
# COMPACT_ATOMS: atom_id res chain seq x y z
N MET A 1 -10.37 -5.17 25.72
CA MET A 1 -9.61 -6.06 24.82
C MET A 1 -8.14 -5.71 24.97
N SER A 2 -7.23 -6.67 25.12
CA SER A 2 -5.79 -6.34 25.15
C SER A 2 -5.31 -5.95 23.75
N ILE A 3 -4.27 -5.12 23.66
CA ILE A 3 -3.70 -4.71 22.36
C ILE A 3 -3.26 -5.93 21.53
N HIS A 4 -2.66 -6.93 22.16
CA HIS A 4 -2.28 -8.18 21.48
C HIS A 4 -3.47 -8.95 20.91
N GLN A 5 -4.64 -8.90 21.57
CA GLN A 5 -5.84 -9.52 21.05
C GLN A 5 -6.37 -8.73 19.84
N LEU A 6 -6.41 -7.40 19.94
CA LEU A 6 -6.82 -6.52 18.83
C LEU A 6 -5.99 -6.77 17.57
N LEU A 7 -4.65 -6.74 17.70
CA LEU A 7 -3.74 -6.96 16.57
C LEU A 7 -3.94 -8.34 15.93
N ARG A 8 -4.21 -9.37 16.74
CA ARG A 8 -4.48 -10.73 16.26
C ARG A 8 -5.82 -10.82 15.52
N ASP A 9 -6.85 -10.19 16.06
CA ASP A 9 -8.19 -10.17 15.45
C ASP A 9 -8.13 -9.44 14.10
N ASN A 10 -7.42 -8.32 14.03
CA ASN A 10 -7.18 -7.57 12.80
C ASN A 10 -6.43 -8.37 11.73
N ILE A 11 -5.40 -9.13 12.12
CA ILE A 11 -4.70 -10.04 11.20
C ILE A 11 -5.63 -11.15 10.72
N THR A 12 -6.47 -11.69 11.59
CA THR A 12 -7.45 -12.72 11.22
C THR A 12 -8.41 -12.20 10.16
N LEU A 13 -8.94 -10.97 10.33
CA LEU A 13 -9.80 -10.33 9.34
C LEU A 13 -9.11 -10.13 7.99
N LEU A 14 -7.84 -9.72 7.99
CA LEU A 14 -7.05 -9.57 6.76
C LEU A 14 -6.83 -10.92 6.06
N GLN A 15 -6.57 -11.98 6.83
CA GLN A 15 -6.34 -13.33 6.31
C GLN A 15 -7.63 -13.97 5.76
N GLU A 16 -8.77 -13.71 6.40
CA GLU A 16 -10.09 -14.20 5.94
C GLU A 16 -10.57 -13.48 4.68
N ASN A 17 -10.12 -12.25 4.44
CA ASN A 17 -10.37 -11.56 3.18
C ASN A 17 -9.55 -12.19 2.05
N ALA A 18 -10.21 -13.01 1.23
CA ALA A 18 -9.56 -13.69 0.10
C ALA A 18 -8.95 -12.72 -0.94
N TYR A 19 -9.41 -11.46 -0.97
CA TYR A 19 -8.96 -10.48 -1.94
C TYR A 19 -9.07 -9.01 -1.44
N PRO A 20 -8.20 -8.56 -0.53
CA PRO A 20 -8.10 -7.14 -0.16
C PRO A 20 -7.58 -6.25 -1.32
N GLY A 21 -7.06 -6.86 -2.38
CA GLY A 21 -6.50 -6.19 -3.56
C GLY A 21 -5.10 -5.67 -3.30
N ARG A 22 -4.93 -4.35 -3.30
CA ARG A 22 -3.68 -3.70 -2.89
C ARG A 22 -3.82 -3.25 -1.45
N GLY A 23 -2.73 -3.26 -0.70
CA GLY A 23 -2.72 -2.70 0.65
C GLY A 23 -1.39 -2.13 1.05
N ILE A 24 -1.47 -1.18 1.97
CA ILE A 24 -0.36 -0.40 2.51
C ILE A 24 -0.39 -0.55 4.03
N ILE A 25 0.78 -0.76 4.63
CA ILE A 25 0.98 -0.59 6.06
C ILE A 25 2.04 0.48 6.27
N ILE A 26 1.78 1.41 7.19
CA ILE A 26 2.78 2.36 7.69
C ILE A 26 2.86 2.24 9.22
N GLY A 27 4.08 2.11 9.75
CA GLY A 27 4.30 1.95 11.18
C GLY A 27 5.77 2.06 11.58
N MET A 28 6.11 1.48 12.72
CA MET A 28 7.46 1.52 13.30
C MET A 28 7.82 0.21 13.99
N THR A 29 9.10 -0.17 13.95
CA THR A 29 9.58 -1.35 14.67
C THR A 29 9.48 -1.19 16.20
N PRO A 30 9.36 -2.29 16.98
CA PRO A 30 9.27 -2.21 18.45
C PRO A 30 10.38 -1.37 19.14
N SER A 31 11.60 -1.42 18.59
CA SER A 31 12.80 -0.72 19.07
C SER A 31 12.83 0.75 18.69
N ARG A 32 11.92 1.19 17.81
CA ARG A 32 11.92 2.52 17.17
C ARG A 32 13.11 2.78 16.25
N ALA A 33 13.87 1.75 15.90
CA ALA A 33 15.02 1.88 15.02
C ALA A 33 14.61 2.20 13.57
N HIS A 34 13.43 1.72 13.13
CA HIS A 34 12.98 1.93 11.75
C HIS A 34 11.52 2.36 11.65
N TYR A 35 11.25 3.32 10.76
CA TYR A 35 9.93 3.46 10.16
C TYR A 35 9.73 2.36 9.12
N VAL A 36 8.51 1.88 8.98
CA VAL A 36 8.18 0.72 8.13
C VAL A 36 7.08 1.09 7.15
N GLN A 37 7.31 0.72 5.89
CA GLN A 37 6.32 0.73 4.81
C GLN A 37 6.19 -0.68 4.25
N VAL A 38 4.99 -1.24 4.25
CA VAL A 38 4.67 -2.49 3.53
C VAL A 38 3.71 -2.16 2.41
N TYR A 39 3.91 -2.74 1.24
CA TYR A 39 2.97 -2.64 0.13
C TYR A 39 2.86 -3.95 -0.62
N TRP A 40 1.63 -4.36 -0.91
CA TRP A 40 1.37 -5.58 -1.68
C TRP A 40 0.38 -5.36 -2.82
N ILE A 41 0.47 -6.26 -3.79
CA ILE A 41 -0.43 -6.36 -4.94
C ILE A 41 -0.98 -7.77 -5.00
N MET A 42 -2.29 -7.86 -5.16
CA MET A 42 -3.01 -9.08 -5.51
C MET A 42 -3.71 -8.91 -6.86
N GLY A 43 -3.92 -10.01 -7.57
CA GLY A 43 -4.61 -10.04 -8.86
C GLY A 43 -5.38 -11.32 -9.10
N ARG A 44 -6.49 -11.20 -9.83
CA ARG A 44 -7.39 -12.30 -10.21
C ARG A 44 -7.35 -12.60 -11.70
N SER A 45 -7.35 -11.57 -12.54
CA SER A 45 -7.25 -11.68 -14.00
C SER A 45 -5.82 -11.87 -14.48
N GLU A 46 -5.63 -12.42 -15.67
CA GLU A 46 -4.30 -12.58 -16.28
C GLU A 46 -3.53 -11.25 -16.34
N ASN A 47 -4.17 -10.16 -16.78
CA ASN A 47 -3.56 -8.83 -16.82
C ASN A 47 -3.17 -8.31 -15.42
N SER A 48 -4.00 -8.55 -14.39
CA SER A 48 -3.65 -8.17 -13.02
C SER A 48 -2.50 -9.00 -12.44
N ARG A 49 -2.41 -10.29 -12.82
CA ARG A 49 -1.35 -11.24 -12.42
C ARG A 49 -0.02 -11.01 -13.12
N ASN A 50 -0.06 -10.35 -14.28
CA ASN A 50 1.11 -10.04 -15.08
C ASN A 50 1.84 -8.81 -14.53
N ARG A 51 2.27 -8.83 -13.26
CA ARG A 51 2.93 -7.70 -12.60
C ARG A 51 4.08 -8.17 -11.71
N ILE A 52 5.14 -7.37 -11.63
CA ILE A 52 6.26 -7.57 -10.69
C ILE A 52 6.75 -6.22 -10.16
N PHE A 53 7.35 -6.26 -8.97
CA PHE A 53 8.24 -5.21 -8.49
C PHE A 53 9.66 -5.44 -9.00
N GLU A 54 10.24 -4.39 -9.56
CA GLU A 54 11.64 -4.34 -10.01
C GLU A 54 12.34 -3.17 -9.31
N ILE A 55 13.53 -3.41 -8.77
CA ILE A 55 14.37 -2.36 -8.18
C ILE A 55 15.12 -1.67 -9.33
N GLU A 56 14.87 -0.37 -9.50
CA GLU A 56 15.54 0.51 -10.45
C GLU A 56 16.32 1.59 -9.66
N GLY A 57 17.58 1.28 -9.29
CA GLY A 57 18.38 2.14 -8.42
C GLY A 57 17.72 2.28 -7.03
N ASP A 58 17.41 3.51 -6.63
CA ASP A 58 16.75 3.82 -5.35
C ASP A 58 15.21 3.71 -5.42
N PHE A 59 14.66 3.36 -6.58
CA PHE A 59 13.21 3.27 -6.79
C PHE A 59 12.76 1.82 -6.94
N VAL A 60 11.48 1.58 -6.63
CA VAL A 60 10.80 0.34 -7.01
C VAL A 60 9.76 0.69 -8.05
N LYS A 61 9.76 -0.05 -9.15
CA LYS A 61 8.80 0.06 -10.23
C LYS A 61 7.88 -1.14 -10.24
N ASN A 62 6.58 -0.88 -10.30
CA ASN A 62 5.62 -1.90 -10.70
C ASN A 62 5.58 -1.93 -12.24
N LYS A 63 5.82 -3.08 -12.84
CA LYS A 63 5.83 -3.28 -14.31
C LYS A 63 5.18 -4.60 -14.68
N ALA A 64 4.90 -4.82 -15.96
CA ALA A 64 4.49 -6.15 -16.40
C ALA A 64 5.63 -7.15 -16.26
N PHE A 65 5.26 -8.40 -15.96
CA PHE A 65 6.18 -9.52 -16.04
C PHE A 65 6.47 -9.91 -17.49
N ASP A 66 5.41 -9.96 -18.31
CA ASP A 66 5.44 -10.24 -19.74
C ASP A 66 4.79 -9.07 -20.48
N GLU A 67 5.59 -8.22 -21.12
CA GLU A 67 5.11 -7.03 -21.82
C GLU A 67 4.14 -7.36 -22.97
N SER A 68 4.24 -8.55 -23.57
CA SER A 68 3.37 -8.96 -24.68
C SER A 68 1.92 -9.23 -24.26
N LYS A 69 1.69 -9.46 -22.95
CA LYS A 69 0.37 -9.70 -22.35
C LYS A 69 -0.26 -8.45 -21.75
N MET A 70 0.41 -7.30 -21.85
CA MET A 70 -0.07 -6.04 -21.32
C MET A 70 -1.13 -5.44 -22.26
N ILE A 71 -2.35 -5.32 -21.75
CA ILE A 71 -3.45 -4.68 -22.50
C ILE A 71 -3.49 -3.18 -22.25
N ASP A 72 -3.30 -2.76 -21.00
CA ASP A 72 -3.31 -1.34 -20.60
C ASP A 72 -2.15 -1.07 -19.61
N PRO A 73 -1.15 -0.25 -20.01
CA PRO A 73 -0.03 0.10 -19.14
C PRO A 73 -0.40 1.04 -18.00
N SER A 74 -1.48 1.82 -18.12
CA SER A 74 -1.72 2.99 -17.25
C SER A 74 -1.97 2.62 -15.78
N LEU A 75 -2.57 1.44 -15.54
CA LEU A 75 -2.83 0.90 -14.20
C LEU A 75 -1.80 -0.15 -13.75
N ILE A 76 -0.77 -0.39 -14.56
CA ILE A 76 0.31 -1.36 -14.30
C ILE A 76 1.62 -0.64 -14.06
N ILE A 77 2.03 0.29 -14.91
CA ILE A 77 3.34 0.91 -14.83
C ILE A 77 3.26 2.15 -13.94
N TYR A 78 3.78 2.03 -12.71
CA TYR A 78 3.91 3.15 -11.79
C TYR A 78 5.02 2.86 -10.77
N TYR A 79 5.46 3.91 -10.08
CA TYR A 79 6.43 3.81 -8.99
C TYR A 79 5.66 3.80 -7.66
N PRO A 80 5.50 2.65 -6.99
CA PRO A 80 4.84 2.59 -5.68
C PRO A 80 5.59 3.37 -4.62
N LEU A 81 6.91 3.53 -4.73
CA LEU A 81 7.76 4.22 -3.76
C LEU A 81 8.43 5.44 -4.39
N LYS A 82 8.33 6.57 -3.71
CA LYS A 82 9.10 7.80 -4.01
C LYS A 82 9.56 8.45 -2.72
N LYS A 83 10.54 9.33 -2.85
CA LYS A 83 11.03 10.19 -1.77
C LYS A 83 11.22 11.60 -2.30
N ILE A 84 10.85 12.57 -1.49
CA ILE A 84 11.16 13.98 -1.70
C ILE A 84 11.56 14.59 -0.36
N ASN A 85 12.80 15.06 -0.27
CA ASN A 85 13.39 15.52 0.99
C ASN A 85 13.21 14.44 2.09
N ASP A 86 12.58 14.82 3.20
CA ASP A 86 12.30 13.96 4.35
C ASP A 86 10.94 13.24 4.25
N ILE A 87 10.24 13.34 3.12
CA ILE A 87 8.93 12.73 2.89
C ILE A 87 9.08 11.45 2.06
N HIS A 88 8.70 10.32 2.64
CA HIS A 88 8.69 9.01 2.00
C HIS A 88 7.26 8.64 1.60
N ILE A 89 7.03 8.44 0.30
CA ILE A 89 5.70 8.28 -0.29
C ILE A 89 5.50 6.83 -0.71
N ILE A 90 4.32 6.29 -0.43
CA ILE A 90 3.88 4.98 -0.90
C ILE A 90 2.45 5.04 -1.47
N SER A 91 2.19 4.45 -2.63
CA SER A 91 0.84 4.40 -3.19
C SER A 91 0.62 3.20 -4.12
N ASN A 92 -0.64 2.92 -4.45
CA ASN A 92 -1.00 1.81 -5.34
C ASN A 92 -1.16 2.18 -6.83
N GLY A 93 -0.71 3.37 -7.25
CA GLY A 93 -0.87 3.81 -8.64
C GLY A 93 -0.05 5.06 -8.98
N ASP A 94 -0.37 5.65 -10.14
CA ASP A 94 0.29 6.86 -10.65
C ASP A 94 0.08 8.11 -9.80
N GLN A 95 -0.85 8.09 -8.83
CA GLN A 95 -1.02 9.20 -7.89
C GLN A 95 0.21 9.46 -7.03
N THR A 96 1.18 8.53 -6.98
CA THR A 96 2.50 8.80 -6.39
C THR A 96 3.13 10.05 -7.01
N GLU A 97 3.09 10.19 -8.34
CA GLU A 97 3.67 11.36 -9.02
C GLU A 97 2.86 12.62 -8.74
N THR A 98 1.53 12.53 -8.68
CA THR A 98 0.67 13.65 -8.25
C THR A 98 1.05 14.17 -6.86
N ILE A 99 1.33 13.27 -5.92
CA ILE A 99 1.78 13.64 -4.58
C ILE A 99 3.15 14.33 -4.64
N VAL A 100 4.10 13.76 -5.39
CA VAL A 100 5.44 14.33 -5.56
C VAL A 100 5.37 15.75 -6.14
N ASP A 101 4.60 15.95 -7.21
CA ASP A 101 4.50 17.23 -7.91
C ASP A 101 3.82 18.30 -7.05
N GLY A 102 2.77 17.94 -6.31
CA GLY A 102 2.16 18.85 -5.36
C GLY A 102 3.12 19.24 -4.24
N LEU A 103 3.87 18.29 -3.67
CA LEU A 103 4.86 18.60 -2.63
C LEU A 103 6.00 19.49 -3.16
N LYS A 104 6.48 19.29 -4.40
CA LYS A 104 7.44 20.20 -5.05
C LYS A 104 6.88 21.61 -5.23
N SER A 105 5.57 21.70 -5.43
CA SER A 105 4.83 22.96 -5.59
C SER A 105 4.36 23.55 -4.25
N ALA A 106 4.87 23.04 -3.12
CA ALA A 106 4.49 23.44 -1.76
C ALA A 106 3.01 23.22 -1.41
N GLU A 107 2.32 22.33 -2.12
CA GLU A 107 0.99 21.84 -1.75
C GLU A 107 1.07 20.74 -0.69
N THR A 108 -0.04 20.50 0.00
CA THR A 108 -0.13 19.40 0.97
C THR A 108 -0.49 18.08 0.29
N PHE A 109 -0.15 16.96 0.94
CA PHE A 109 -0.58 15.62 0.56
C PHE A 109 -2.09 15.54 0.25
N GLU A 110 -2.91 16.17 1.08
CA GLU A 110 -4.36 16.24 0.92
C GLU A 110 -4.78 17.05 -0.31
N SER A 111 -4.17 18.22 -0.52
CA SER A 111 -4.46 19.08 -1.68
C SER A 111 -4.13 18.37 -2.98
N SER A 112 -2.95 17.76 -3.08
CA SER A 112 -2.52 17.00 -4.26
C SER A 112 -3.52 15.90 -4.61
N LEU A 113 -3.99 15.16 -3.60
CA LEU A 113 -4.93 14.05 -3.81
C LEU A 113 -6.36 14.49 -4.09
N CYS A 114 -6.76 15.71 -3.73
CA CYS A 114 -8.07 16.26 -4.12
C CYS A 114 -8.24 16.38 -5.64
N THR A 115 -7.14 16.43 -6.41
CA THR A 115 -7.16 16.42 -7.89
C THR A 115 -7.42 15.05 -8.50
N ARG A 116 -7.45 13.99 -7.69
CA ARG A 116 -7.60 12.60 -8.13
C ARG A 116 -8.92 12.01 -7.62
N GLU A 117 -9.27 10.88 -8.22
CA GLU A 117 -10.38 10.00 -7.85
C GLU A 117 -9.90 8.55 -7.84
N TYR A 118 -10.81 7.61 -7.58
CA TYR A 118 -10.57 6.18 -7.74
C TYR A 118 -10.19 5.82 -9.20
N GLU A 119 -9.77 4.58 -9.44
CA GLU A 119 -9.38 4.11 -10.79
C GLU A 119 -10.61 3.98 -11.72
N PRO A 120 -10.51 4.37 -13.00
CA PRO A 120 -11.63 4.32 -13.94
C PRO A 120 -11.88 2.90 -14.50
N ASP A 121 -11.93 1.89 -13.63
CA ASP A 121 -12.01 0.47 -13.97
C ASP A 121 -13.38 -0.14 -13.59
N ALA A 122 -14.45 0.41 -14.17
CA ALA A 122 -15.80 -0.10 -13.97
C ALA A 122 -15.86 -1.63 -14.21
N PRO A 123 -16.60 -2.40 -13.39
CA PRO A 123 -17.49 -1.95 -12.30
C PRO A 123 -16.80 -1.84 -10.92
N HIS A 124 -15.48 -2.00 -10.85
CA HIS A 124 -14.75 -2.09 -9.59
C HIS A 124 -14.48 -0.73 -8.95
N PHE A 125 -14.19 0.29 -9.76
CA PHE A 125 -13.93 1.66 -9.30
C PHE A 125 -12.88 1.67 -8.19
N THR A 126 -11.74 1.07 -8.50
CA THR A 126 -10.80 0.64 -7.48
C THR A 126 -10.26 1.81 -6.69
N PRO A 127 -10.28 1.73 -5.36
CA PRO A 127 -9.74 2.82 -4.57
C PRO A 127 -8.26 3.08 -4.83
N ARG A 128 -7.91 4.37 -4.81
CA ARG A 128 -6.52 4.80 -4.70
C ARG A 128 -6.18 4.95 -3.22
N ILE A 129 -5.28 4.12 -2.74
CA ILE A 129 -4.68 4.20 -1.42
C ILE A 129 -3.28 4.81 -1.53
N SER A 130 -2.96 5.70 -0.61
CA SER A 130 -1.66 6.36 -0.55
C SER A 130 -1.28 6.62 0.89
N GLY A 131 0.01 6.71 1.17
CA GLY A 131 0.51 7.17 2.46
C GLY A 131 1.85 7.87 2.34
N ILE A 132 2.15 8.67 3.36
CA ILE A 132 3.44 9.35 3.49
C ILE A 132 3.98 9.19 4.90
N ILE A 133 5.29 9.09 5.03
CA ILE A 133 6.02 9.29 6.30
C ILE A 133 6.75 10.61 6.18
N ASP A 134 6.61 11.47 7.19
CA ASP A 134 7.38 12.69 7.35
C ASP A 134 8.41 12.48 8.46
N ILE A 135 9.68 12.35 8.08
CA ILE A 135 10.76 12.08 9.02
C ILE A 135 11.01 13.29 9.92
N SER A 136 10.94 14.52 9.38
CA SER A 136 11.21 15.74 10.14
C SER A 136 10.19 15.90 11.26
N ASN A 137 8.91 15.65 10.97
CA ASN A 137 7.82 15.77 11.93
C ASN A 137 7.53 14.47 12.70
N LYS A 138 8.18 13.36 12.34
CA LYS A 138 8.02 12.02 12.94
C LYS A 138 6.56 11.56 12.97
N ASN A 139 5.85 11.86 11.89
CA ASN A 139 4.42 11.59 11.71
C ASN A 139 4.18 10.85 10.38
N TYR A 140 2.95 10.39 10.18
CA TYR A 140 2.58 9.78 8.90
C TYR A 140 1.10 9.97 8.60
N LYS A 141 0.77 9.79 7.32
CA LYS A 141 -0.59 9.91 6.82
C LYS A 141 -0.95 8.73 5.94
N LEU A 142 -2.23 8.38 5.94
CA LEU A 142 -2.84 7.45 5.01
C LEU A 142 -4.04 8.13 4.32
N SER A 143 -4.37 7.66 3.13
CA SER A 143 -5.54 8.12 2.38
C SER A 143 -6.19 6.99 1.62
N ILE A 144 -7.49 7.15 1.38
CA ILE A 144 -8.24 6.34 0.42
C ILE A 144 -9.20 7.24 -0.36
N LEU A 145 -9.13 7.15 -1.69
CA LEU A 145 -10.05 7.79 -2.62
C LEU A 145 -10.88 6.68 -3.26
N LYS A 146 -12.19 6.67 -3.01
CA LYS A 146 -13.08 5.56 -3.37
C LYS A 146 -14.43 6.04 -3.88
N SER A 147 -15.08 5.24 -4.70
CA SER A 147 -16.49 5.47 -5.05
C SER A 147 -17.40 5.21 -3.84
N SER A 148 -18.50 5.97 -3.74
CA SER A 148 -19.48 5.75 -2.67
C SER A 148 -20.32 4.52 -2.96
N ARG A 149 -19.98 3.37 -2.36
CA ARG A 149 -20.71 2.10 -2.59
C ARG A 149 -20.77 1.70 -4.07
N ASN A 150 -19.64 1.81 -4.77
CA ASN A 150 -19.52 1.53 -6.21
C ASN A 150 -20.42 2.42 -7.11
N ARG A 151 -20.81 3.59 -6.61
CA ARG A 151 -21.48 4.63 -7.37
C ARG A 151 -20.45 5.61 -7.95
N PRO A 152 -20.23 5.62 -9.27
CA PRO A 152 -19.16 6.41 -9.87
C PRO A 152 -19.36 7.93 -9.70
N GLU A 153 -20.59 8.39 -9.56
CA GLU A 153 -20.92 9.82 -9.47
C GLU A 153 -20.44 10.50 -8.18
N ILE A 154 -20.04 9.72 -7.15
CA ILE A 154 -19.60 10.26 -5.86
C ILE A 154 -18.23 9.67 -5.50
N CYS A 155 -17.20 10.51 -5.58
CA CYS A 155 -15.89 10.22 -5.00
C CYS A 155 -15.83 10.63 -3.52
N VAL A 156 -15.51 9.67 -2.66
CA VAL A 156 -15.23 9.87 -1.23
C VAL A 156 -13.72 9.91 -1.04
N ARG A 157 -13.23 10.94 -0.34
CA ARG A 157 -11.81 11.11 -0.01
C ARG A 157 -11.67 11.09 1.51
N ASN A 158 -10.95 10.10 2.02
CA ASN A 158 -10.65 10.00 3.45
C ASN A 158 -9.14 10.18 3.66
N PHE A 159 -8.80 10.97 4.67
CA PHE A 159 -7.43 11.22 5.09
C PHE A 159 -7.30 10.91 6.57
N TYR A 160 -6.26 10.15 6.92
CA TYR A 160 -5.96 9.73 8.29
C TYR A 160 -4.58 10.28 8.64
N ASN A 161 -4.52 11.07 9.71
CA ASN A 161 -3.32 11.76 10.16
C ASN A 161 -2.90 11.20 11.51
N TYR A 162 -1.68 10.69 11.60
CA TYR A 162 -1.11 10.12 12.82
C TYR A 162 0.07 10.97 13.24
N ASP A 163 -0.07 11.67 14.37
CA ASP A 163 0.96 12.60 14.86
C ASP A 163 2.23 11.88 15.33
N LYS A 164 2.12 10.59 15.67
CA LYS A 164 3.21 9.75 16.17
C LYS A 164 3.07 8.30 15.72
N PHE A 165 4.20 7.61 15.74
CA PHE A 165 4.27 6.17 15.58
C PHE A 165 4.11 5.44 16.91
N VAL A 166 3.50 4.26 16.85
CA VAL A 166 3.41 3.34 17.97
C VAL A 166 4.45 2.22 17.75
N PRO A 167 5.38 1.99 18.69
CA PRO A 167 6.41 0.97 18.51
C PRO A 167 5.81 -0.43 18.39
N GLY A 168 6.17 -1.15 17.33
CA GLY A 168 5.70 -2.52 17.08
C GLY A 168 4.33 -2.60 16.41
N GLU A 169 3.78 -1.47 15.99
CA GLU A 169 2.46 -1.40 15.36
C GLU A 169 2.53 -0.57 14.07
N GLY A 170 1.68 -0.94 13.11
CA GLY A 170 1.42 -0.16 11.91
C GLY A 170 -0.06 -0.11 11.61
N HIS A 171 -0.46 0.85 10.77
CA HIS A 171 -1.82 0.98 10.30
C HIS A 171 -1.94 0.45 8.89
N CYS A 172 -2.86 -0.50 8.71
CA CYS A 172 -3.17 -1.17 7.47
C CYS A 172 -4.36 -0.51 6.78
N ILE A 173 -4.22 -0.20 5.50
CA ILE A 173 -5.34 0.18 4.62
C ILE A 173 -5.24 -0.59 3.31
N HIS A 174 -6.37 -1.07 2.80
CA HIS A 174 -6.42 -1.82 1.55
C HIS A 174 -7.57 -1.38 0.64
N THR A 175 -7.59 -1.87 -0.59
CA THR A 175 -8.52 -1.39 -1.63
C THR A 175 -9.93 -1.96 -1.48
N TYR A 176 -10.09 -3.23 -1.10
CA TYR A 176 -11.41 -3.88 -1.11
C TYR A 176 -11.76 -4.57 0.20
N SER A 177 -13.03 -4.47 0.61
CA SER A 177 -13.56 -5.14 1.79
C SER A 177 -14.10 -6.54 1.48
N LYS A 178 -14.73 -6.71 0.31
CA LYS A 178 -15.36 -7.95 -0.11
C LYS A 178 -15.67 -7.96 -1.60
N GLU A 179 -16.11 -9.12 -2.06
CA GLU A 179 -16.65 -9.36 -3.39
C GLU A 179 -18.11 -9.80 -3.30
N VAL A 180 -18.95 -9.32 -4.21
CA VAL A 180 -20.33 -9.79 -4.40
C VAL A 180 -20.57 -9.91 -5.90
N ASP A 181 -20.97 -11.09 -6.37
CA ASP A 181 -21.30 -11.38 -7.77
C ASP A 181 -20.23 -10.90 -8.78
N GLY A 182 -18.95 -11.16 -8.49
CA GLY A 182 -17.83 -10.76 -9.35
C GLY A 182 -17.36 -9.31 -9.15
N THR A 183 -18.15 -8.48 -8.46
CA THR A 183 -17.87 -7.06 -8.24
C THR A 183 -17.17 -6.82 -6.91
N LEU A 184 -16.04 -6.13 -6.96
CA LEU A 184 -15.26 -5.75 -5.78
C LEU A 184 -15.82 -4.47 -5.15
N PHE A 185 -16.05 -4.53 -3.84
CA PHE A 185 -16.52 -3.38 -3.07
C PHE A 185 -15.37 -2.71 -2.34
N SER A 186 -15.32 -1.39 -2.45
CA SER A 186 -14.29 -0.57 -1.80
C SER A 186 -14.19 -0.85 -0.30
N TYR A 187 -12.98 -0.73 0.25
CA TYR A 187 -12.75 -0.80 1.69
C TYR A 187 -13.54 0.27 2.44
N ASN A 188 -14.08 -0.11 3.60
CA ASN A 188 -14.86 0.78 4.45
C ASN A 188 -14.47 0.62 5.91
N GLY A 189 -14.06 1.71 6.53
CA GLY A 189 -13.49 1.73 7.87
C GLY A 189 -12.28 2.64 7.95
N GLU A 190 -11.79 2.82 9.16
CA GLU A 190 -10.50 3.45 9.47
C GLU A 190 -9.37 2.44 9.24
N PRO A 191 -8.15 2.88 8.90
CA PRO A 191 -6.99 1.98 8.87
C PRO A 191 -6.85 1.26 10.21
N PHE A 192 -6.62 -0.04 10.17
CA PHE A 192 -6.60 -0.88 11.38
C PHE A 192 -5.18 -1.28 11.77
N GLU A 193 -4.95 -1.46 13.05
CA GLU A 193 -3.64 -1.75 13.62
C GLU A 193 -3.20 -3.18 13.33
N VAL A 194 -1.94 -3.36 12.95
CA VAL A 194 -1.32 -4.64 12.65
C VAL A 194 0.09 -4.70 13.27
N PRO A 195 0.58 -5.90 13.65
CA PRO A 195 1.87 -6.04 14.31
C PRO A 195 3.04 -5.79 13.34
N LEU A 196 4.09 -5.14 13.84
CA LEU A 196 5.39 -5.03 13.17
C LEU A 196 6.49 -5.57 14.07
N VAL A 197 7.51 -6.17 13.45
CA VAL A 197 8.65 -6.78 14.12
C VAL A 197 9.96 -6.14 13.65
N GLU A 198 11.07 -6.49 14.28
CA GLU A 198 12.37 -5.85 14.04
C GLU A 198 13.02 -6.21 12.71
N ASP A 199 12.78 -7.41 12.20
CA ASP A 199 13.47 -7.91 11.03
C ASP A 199 12.65 -7.72 9.76
N ILE A 200 13.26 -7.14 8.73
CA ILE A 200 12.59 -6.82 7.47
C ILE A 200 12.15 -8.08 6.71
N GLU A 201 12.93 -9.16 6.79
CA GLU A 201 12.59 -10.43 6.15
C GLU A 201 11.44 -11.11 6.91
N GLU A 202 11.40 -11.01 8.24
CA GLU A 202 10.30 -11.50 9.05
C GLU A 202 9.01 -10.75 8.75
N VAL A 203 9.04 -9.40 8.65
CA VAL A 203 7.88 -8.60 8.21
C VAL A 203 7.42 -9.05 6.83
N LYS A 204 8.35 -9.15 5.85
CA LYS A 204 8.02 -9.57 4.48
C LYS A 204 7.35 -10.94 4.48
N ASN A 205 7.98 -11.93 5.11
CA ASN A 205 7.50 -13.31 5.12
C ASN A 205 6.17 -13.45 5.85
N TYR A 206 5.99 -12.74 6.97
CA TYR A 206 4.74 -12.73 7.72
C TYR A 206 3.58 -12.24 6.84
N TYR A 207 3.69 -11.03 6.29
CA TYR A 207 2.62 -10.45 5.47
C TYR A 207 2.44 -11.20 4.15
N TRP A 208 3.50 -11.75 3.56
CA TRP A 208 3.39 -12.57 2.36
C TRP A 208 2.57 -13.84 2.61
N ASN A 209 2.75 -14.48 3.77
CA ASN A 209 2.13 -15.76 4.10
C ASN A 209 0.68 -15.66 4.59
N ILE A 210 0.26 -14.51 5.15
CA ILE A 210 -1.16 -14.31 5.50
C ILE A 210 -2.03 -14.01 4.28
N LEU A 211 -1.45 -13.44 3.21
CA LEU A 211 -2.19 -13.12 1.99
C LEU A 211 -2.57 -14.39 1.24
N ASN A 212 -3.76 -14.41 0.65
CA ASN A 212 -4.24 -15.55 -0.11
C ASN A 212 -3.22 -15.96 -1.20
N PRO A 213 -2.67 -17.20 -1.14
CA PRO A 213 -1.58 -17.62 -2.02
C PRO A 213 -2.01 -17.72 -3.48
N GLN A 214 -3.30 -17.88 -3.78
CA GLN A 214 -3.79 -17.89 -5.15
C GLN A 214 -3.76 -16.48 -5.75
N ASN A 215 -3.95 -15.44 -4.95
CA ASN A 215 -4.16 -14.07 -5.43
C ASN A 215 -2.97 -13.14 -5.21
N ARG A 216 -2.06 -13.42 -4.26
CA ARG A 216 -0.84 -12.63 -4.06
C ARG A 216 0.05 -12.64 -5.31
N ILE A 217 0.67 -11.50 -5.62
CA ILE A 217 1.55 -11.32 -6.79
C ILE A 217 2.91 -10.81 -6.34
N SER A 218 2.92 -9.68 -5.65
CA SER A 218 4.16 -9.05 -5.20
C SER A 218 3.94 -8.36 -3.86
N LEU A 219 4.96 -8.36 -3.04
CA LEU A 219 5.01 -7.61 -1.79
C LEU A 219 6.39 -6.98 -1.65
N LEU A 220 6.43 -5.74 -1.19
CA LEU A 220 7.64 -5.05 -0.79
C LEU A 220 7.51 -4.57 0.65
N VAL A 221 8.65 -4.51 1.33
CA VAL A 221 8.84 -3.90 2.64
C VAL A 221 9.99 -2.93 2.51
N LYS A 222 9.81 -1.72 3.04
CA LYS A 222 10.82 -0.69 3.12
C LYS A 222 10.99 -0.28 4.58
N PHE A 223 12.22 -0.38 5.06
CA PHE A 223 12.65 0.16 6.35
C PHE A 223 13.40 1.47 6.12
N ILE A 224 13.19 2.42 7.02
CA ILE A 224 13.85 3.72 7.03
C ILE A 224 14.43 3.93 8.42
N ASP A 225 15.76 3.98 8.53
CA ASP A 225 16.45 4.18 9.81
C ASP A 225 16.10 5.56 10.40
N THR A 226 15.64 5.58 11.65
CA THR A 226 15.12 6.81 12.30
C THR A 226 16.20 7.83 12.66
N THR A 227 17.48 7.45 12.58
CA THR A 227 18.63 8.31 12.89
C THR A 227 19.36 8.77 11.62
N THR A 228 19.59 7.86 10.68
CA THR A 228 20.39 8.10 9.48
C THR A 228 19.55 8.34 8.23
N SER A 229 18.26 8.04 8.26
CA SER A 229 17.34 8.05 7.11
C SER A 229 17.76 7.11 5.98
N GLN A 230 18.65 6.16 6.25
CA GLN A 230 19.03 5.11 5.28
C GLN A 230 17.86 4.15 5.04
N GLU A 231 17.75 3.68 3.81
CA GLU A 231 16.62 2.90 3.33
C GLU A 231 17.06 1.47 3.00
N THR A 232 16.32 0.50 3.50
CA THR A 232 16.49 -0.91 3.16
C THR A 232 15.19 -1.43 2.58
N ILE A 233 15.26 -2.05 1.40
CA ILE A 233 14.08 -2.60 0.72
C ILE A 233 14.26 -4.11 0.58
N SER A 234 13.21 -4.85 0.94
CA SER A 234 13.08 -6.27 0.66
C SER A 234 11.79 -6.51 -0.10
N LEU A 235 11.83 -7.35 -1.14
CA LEU A 235 10.66 -7.67 -1.95
C LEU A 235 10.54 -9.16 -2.26
N VAL A 236 9.35 -9.55 -2.66
CA VAL A 236 9.04 -10.89 -3.17
C VAL A 236 8.07 -10.75 -4.34
N ASN A 237 8.30 -11.52 -5.39
CA ASN A 237 7.42 -11.64 -6.55
C ASN A 237 7.10 -13.12 -6.76
N LYS A 238 5.81 -13.47 -6.77
CA LYS A 238 5.32 -14.83 -7.00
C LYS A 238 5.83 -15.44 -8.30
N ASN A 239 6.01 -14.62 -9.33
CA ASN A 239 6.47 -15.07 -10.64
C ASN A 239 7.90 -15.64 -10.61
N PHE A 240 8.71 -15.28 -9.60
CA PHE A 240 10.05 -15.80 -9.39
C PHE A 240 10.12 -16.89 -8.30
N GLU A 241 9.01 -17.23 -7.63
CA GLU A 241 8.95 -18.35 -6.66
C GLU A 241 8.99 -19.73 -7.36
N ARG A 242 8.98 -19.77 -8.70
CA ARG A 242 9.20 -20.99 -9.47
C ARG A 242 10.66 -21.09 -9.90
N ASN A 243 11.47 -21.65 -9.01
CA ASN A 243 12.60 -22.53 -9.32
C ASN A 243 12.68 -23.61 -8.24
#